data_AF-A0A9D7XB90-F1
#
_entry.id   AF-A0A9D7XB90-F1
#
_cell.length_a   1.000
_cell.length_b   1.000
_cell.length_c   1.000
_cell.angle_alpha   90.00
_cell.angle_beta   90.00
_cell.angle_gamma   90.00
#
_symmetry.space_group_name_H-M   'P 1'
#
loop_
_entity.id
_entity.type
_entity.pdbx_description
1 polymer ?
#
loop_
_entity_poly.entity_id
_entity_poly.type
_entity_poly.pdbx_seq_one_letter_code
_entity_poly.pdbx_strand_id
1 'polypeptide(L)'
;MLNLQAGGKKPVLVSHAYPRDAGRQHEILGRLGLGLSRFAAIAHPAKWWEPANDVQMRTRSINFLGMGAVMAATMAELKLGIGKPVLYVPENGLIAINPPLTNRRIGALSTRTTHPHFLSLIQEILDAVGIPAQIENPFSQTTKGEMIAQCLDQQRLRLIADRTVSCGKWKRHGIQCGRCVPCLIRRASFHAAQWADRTQYDNRGADLQQVLVDETKRDDLMAMILAVRRLPATNIAAWVARTGPLPQDANVRDALVDVVHRGLREVRDFLSTQRLF
;
A
#
# COMPACT_ATOMS: atom_id res chain seq x y z
N MET A 1 4.79 -7.41 -9.07
CA MET A 1 4.41 -8.60 -9.86
C MET A 1 4.57 -8.38 -11.36
N LEU A 2 3.93 -7.37 -11.96
CA LEU A 2 4.10 -7.08 -13.40
C LEU A 2 5.57 -6.94 -13.81
N ASN A 3 6.35 -6.12 -13.09
CA ASN A 3 7.79 -6.00 -13.33
C ASN A 3 8.55 -7.32 -13.14
N LEU A 4 8.11 -8.19 -12.22
CA LEU A 4 8.72 -9.50 -12.01
C LEU A 4 8.48 -10.41 -13.22
N GLN A 5 7.25 -10.46 -13.74
CA GLN A 5 6.91 -11.23 -14.94
C GLN A 5 7.62 -10.69 -16.19
N ALA A 6 7.69 -9.37 -16.36
CA ALA A 6 8.43 -8.74 -17.45
C ALA A 6 9.93 -9.07 -17.39
N GLY A 7 10.50 -9.19 -16.18
CA GLY A 7 11.85 -9.68 -15.94
C GLY A 7 12.01 -11.20 -15.95
N GLY A 8 11.02 -11.96 -16.42
CA GLY A 8 11.08 -13.43 -16.55
C GLY A 8 10.90 -14.23 -15.26
N LYS A 9 10.62 -13.56 -14.13
CA LYS A 9 10.36 -14.25 -12.84
C LYS A 9 8.92 -14.75 -12.77
N LYS A 10 8.72 -15.88 -12.08
CA LYS A 10 7.40 -16.49 -11.82
C LYS A 10 7.07 -16.41 -10.33
N PRO A 11 6.54 -15.28 -9.83
CA PRO A 11 6.26 -15.12 -8.41
C PRO A 11 5.05 -15.94 -7.97
N VAL A 12 5.09 -16.44 -6.72
CA VAL A 12 3.91 -16.97 -6.04
C VAL A 12 3.19 -15.81 -5.34
N LEU A 13 1.92 -15.63 -5.64
CA LEU A 13 1.08 -14.62 -5.02
C LEU A 13 0.52 -15.12 -3.70
N VAL A 14 0.81 -14.41 -2.62
CA VAL A 14 0.24 -14.71 -1.30
C VAL A 14 -1.05 -13.91 -1.12
N SER A 15 -2.11 -14.59 -0.68
CA SER A 15 -3.45 -14.02 -0.65
C SER A 15 -4.20 -14.40 0.63
N HIS A 16 -4.70 -13.39 1.33
CA HIS A 16 -5.71 -13.51 2.35
C HIS A 16 -6.77 -12.44 2.13
N ALA A 17 -8.01 -12.88 1.90
CA ALA A 17 -9.08 -11.99 1.47
C ALA A 17 -10.42 -12.40 2.07
N TYR A 18 -11.15 -11.39 2.55
CA TYR A 18 -12.57 -11.50 2.84
C TYR A 18 -13.37 -11.58 1.53
N PRO A 19 -14.65 -12.01 1.53
CA PRO A 19 -15.40 -12.30 0.29
C PRO A 19 -15.36 -11.19 -0.77
N ARG A 20 -15.50 -9.92 -0.36
CA ARG A 20 -15.47 -8.77 -1.29
C ARG A 20 -14.08 -8.52 -1.90
N ASP A 21 -13.02 -8.65 -1.10
CA ASP A 21 -11.64 -8.56 -1.59
C ASP A 21 -11.32 -9.75 -2.50
N ALA A 22 -11.83 -10.94 -2.17
CA ALA A 22 -11.59 -12.16 -2.92
C ALA A 22 -12.16 -12.06 -4.34
N GLY A 23 -13.37 -11.52 -4.52
CA GLY A 23 -13.95 -11.30 -5.86
C GLY A 23 -13.06 -10.46 -6.77
N ARG A 24 -12.54 -9.32 -6.26
CA ARG A 24 -11.61 -8.47 -7.02
C ARG A 24 -10.27 -9.14 -7.28
N GLN A 25 -9.74 -9.88 -6.32
CA GLN A 25 -8.49 -10.62 -6.53
C GLN A 25 -8.63 -11.68 -7.63
N HIS A 26 -9.75 -12.40 -7.69
CA HIS A 26 -10.00 -13.37 -8.77
C HIS A 26 -10.15 -12.68 -10.14
N GLU A 27 -10.91 -11.58 -10.19
CA GLU A 27 -11.06 -10.79 -11.42
C GLU A 27 -9.69 -10.29 -11.94
N ILE A 28 -8.86 -9.74 -11.05
CA ILE A 28 -7.53 -9.25 -11.41
C ILE A 28 -6.63 -10.41 -11.84
N LEU A 29 -6.62 -11.52 -11.09
CA LEU A 29 -5.80 -12.70 -11.41
C LEU A 29 -6.04 -13.20 -12.84
N GLY A 30 -7.30 -13.28 -13.27
CA GLY A 30 -7.64 -13.67 -14.65
C GLY A 30 -7.10 -12.72 -15.74
N ARG A 31 -6.74 -11.48 -15.39
CA ARG A 31 -6.19 -10.46 -16.28
C ARG A 31 -4.66 -10.34 -16.19
N LEU A 32 -4.04 -11.04 -15.26
CA LEU A 32 -2.59 -10.97 -15.03
C LEU A 32 -1.77 -11.88 -15.96
N GLY A 33 -2.44 -12.67 -16.79
CA GLY A 33 -1.83 -13.62 -17.71
C GLY A 33 -1.53 -14.97 -17.06
N LEU A 34 -0.95 -15.87 -17.84
CA LEU A 34 -0.58 -17.22 -17.41
C LEU A 34 0.74 -17.23 -16.62
N GLY A 35 1.02 -18.33 -15.92
CA GLY A 35 2.31 -18.57 -15.26
C GLY A 35 2.46 -17.95 -13.86
N LEU A 36 1.34 -17.55 -13.24
CA LEU A 36 1.29 -17.14 -11.84
C LEU A 36 0.68 -18.25 -10.99
N SER A 37 1.34 -18.57 -9.88
CA SER A 37 0.79 -19.40 -8.83
C SER A 37 0.23 -18.52 -7.72
N ARG A 38 -0.85 -18.95 -7.07
CA ARG A 38 -1.43 -18.24 -5.92
C ARG A 38 -1.54 -19.19 -4.74
N PHE A 39 -0.91 -18.82 -3.62
CA PHE A 39 -1.18 -19.41 -2.32
C PHE A 39 -2.22 -18.56 -1.61
N ALA A 40 -3.41 -19.12 -1.39
CA ALA A 40 -4.50 -18.42 -0.72
C ALA A 40 -4.95 -19.19 0.52
N ALA A 41 -4.91 -18.53 1.68
CA ALA A 41 -5.40 -19.09 2.93
C ALA A 41 -6.27 -18.07 3.67
N ILE A 42 -7.42 -18.52 4.18
CA ILE A 42 -8.31 -17.71 5.01
C ILE A 42 -8.18 -18.21 6.45
N ALA A 43 -7.25 -17.61 7.20
CA ALA A 43 -7.19 -17.80 8.64
C ALA A 43 -8.35 -17.04 9.30
N HIS A 44 -9.42 -17.75 9.65
CA HIS A 44 -10.56 -17.21 10.41
C HIS A 44 -10.71 -17.99 11.72
N PRO A 45 -9.80 -17.79 12.71
CA PRO A 45 -9.94 -18.42 14.01
C PRO A 45 -11.18 -17.85 14.71
N ALA A 46 -12.32 -18.51 14.56
CA ALA A 46 -13.54 -18.17 15.28
C ALA A 46 -13.50 -18.88 16.63
N LYS A 47 -13.30 -18.12 17.72
CA LYS A 47 -13.55 -18.65 19.07
C LYS A 47 -14.98 -18.30 19.44
N TRP A 48 -15.78 -19.31 19.78
CA TRP A 48 -17.19 -19.13 20.14
C TRP A 48 -17.40 -18.46 21.51
N TRP A 49 -16.33 -18.28 22.30
CA TRP A 49 -16.34 -17.74 23.67
C TRP A 49 -15.64 -16.38 23.84
N GLU A 50 -15.03 -15.80 22.80
CA GLU A 50 -14.36 -14.50 22.92
C GLU A 50 -15.35 -13.33 22.73
N PRO A 51 -15.13 -12.18 23.40
CA PRO A 51 -15.96 -10.99 23.21
C PRO A 51 -15.87 -10.52 21.75
N ALA A 52 -16.88 -9.74 21.33
CA ALA A 52 -17.13 -9.31 19.96
C ALA A 52 -15.89 -9.07 19.08
N ASN A 53 -15.98 -9.56 17.83
CA ASN A 53 -15.04 -9.42 16.72
C ASN A 53 -14.13 -8.19 16.83
N ASP A 54 -12.83 -8.40 17.08
CA ASP A 54 -11.81 -7.38 16.88
C ASP A 54 -11.83 -6.95 15.40
N VAL A 55 -12.34 -5.75 15.14
CA VAL A 55 -12.44 -5.18 13.78
C VAL A 55 -11.12 -4.57 13.29
N GLN A 56 -10.07 -4.59 14.12
CA GLN A 56 -8.77 -4.02 13.77
C GLN A 56 -8.05 -4.89 12.74
N MET A 57 -7.31 -4.24 11.84
CA MET A 57 -6.51 -4.90 10.80
C MET A 57 -5.03 -4.99 11.18
N ARG A 58 -4.69 -4.80 12.48
CA ARG A 58 -3.30 -4.65 12.95
C ARG A 58 -2.42 -5.88 12.73
N THR A 59 -3.00 -7.07 12.71
CA THR A 59 -2.30 -8.35 12.47
C THR A 59 -2.27 -8.75 11.01
N ARG A 60 -2.97 -8.03 10.12
CA ARG A 60 -3.16 -8.45 8.72
C ARG A 60 -1.84 -8.60 7.97
N SER A 61 -0.90 -7.68 8.16
CA SER A 61 0.41 -7.76 7.50
C SER A 61 1.30 -8.86 8.06
N ILE A 62 1.22 -9.15 9.37
CA ILE A 62 1.90 -10.30 9.97
C ILE A 62 1.37 -11.60 9.36
N ASN A 63 0.05 -11.71 9.15
CA ASN A 63 -0.54 -12.87 8.49
C ASN A 63 0.00 -13.04 7.06
N PHE A 64 0.03 -11.98 6.25
CA PHE A 64 0.63 -12.02 4.90
C PHE A 64 2.11 -12.42 4.91
N LEU A 65 2.90 -11.85 5.82
CA LEU A 65 4.32 -12.18 5.95
C LEU A 65 4.52 -13.61 6.43
N GLY A 66 3.70 -14.10 7.36
CA GLY A 66 3.73 -15.48 7.83
C GLY A 66 3.39 -16.49 6.73
N MET A 67 2.31 -16.26 5.97
CA MET A 67 1.99 -17.09 4.79
C MET A 67 3.10 -17.05 3.73
N GLY A 68 3.72 -15.89 3.51
CA GLY A 68 4.88 -15.75 2.64
C GLY A 68 6.08 -16.55 3.15
N ALA A 69 6.37 -16.47 4.46
CA ALA A 69 7.44 -17.20 5.12
C ALA A 69 7.26 -18.72 5.00
N VAL A 70 6.03 -19.24 5.15
CA VAL A 70 5.71 -20.65 4.89
C VAL A 70 6.05 -21.02 3.44
N MET A 71 5.59 -20.22 2.47
CA MET A 71 5.91 -20.48 1.05
C MET A 71 7.41 -20.41 0.75
N ALA A 72 8.12 -19.44 1.33
CA ALA A 72 9.57 -19.32 1.20
C ALA A 72 10.31 -20.53 1.76
N ALA A 73 9.92 -20.99 2.95
CA ALA A 73 10.49 -22.21 3.55
C ALA A 73 10.26 -23.43 2.64
N THR A 74 9.03 -23.63 2.15
CA THR A 74 8.71 -24.71 1.21
C THR A 74 9.51 -24.61 -0.09
N MET A 75 9.66 -23.40 -0.66
CA MET A 75 10.46 -23.20 -1.87
C MET A 75 11.94 -23.51 -1.65
N ALA A 76 12.49 -23.13 -0.50
CA ALA A 76 13.87 -23.43 -0.14
C ALA A 76 14.11 -24.95 0.04
N GLU A 77 13.20 -25.63 0.74
CA GLU A 77 13.24 -27.09 0.93
C GLU A 77 13.18 -27.85 -0.41
N LEU A 78 12.27 -27.43 -1.30
CA LEU A 78 12.12 -27.99 -2.63
C LEU A 78 13.18 -27.52 -3.63
N LYS A 79 14.13 -26.66 -3.20
CA LYS A 79 15.20 -26.06 -4.04
C LYS A 79 14.64 -25.38 -5.30
N LEU A 80 13.51 -24.70 -5.16
CA LEU A 80 12.87 -23.96 -6.24
C LEU A 80 13.50 -22.57 -6.38
N GLY A 81 14.28 -22.37 -7.44
CA GLY A 81 14.93 -21.10 -7.76
C GLY A 81 16.41 -21.04 -7.35
N ILE A 82 16.97 -19.82 -7.33
CA ILE A 82 18.38 -19.58 -7.01
C ILE A 82 18.44 -18.70 -5.76
N GLY A 83 19.18 -19.15 -4.74
CA GLY A 83 19.42 -18.39 -3.51
C GLY A 83 18.24 -18.38 -2.53
N LYS A 84 18.28 -17.44 -1.58
CA LYS A 84 17.26 -17.24 -0.54
C LYS A 84 15.96 -16.70 -1.17
N PRO A 85 14.81 -17.34 -1.02
CA PRO A 85 13.53 -16.81 -1.49
C PRO A 85 13.24 -15.39 -1.00
N VAL A 86 12.74 -14.54 -1.90
CA VAL A 86 12.42 -13.13 -1.60
C VAL A 86 10.93 -12.93 -1.39
N LEU A 87 10.56 -12.36 -0.24
CA LEU A 87 9.22 -11.92 0.12
C LEU A 87 9.03 -10.47 -0.32
N TYR A 88 8.46 -10.28 -1.50
CA TYR A 88 8.16 -8.95 -2.03
C TYR A 88 6.91 -8.35 -1.36
N VAL A 89 7.08 -7.16 -0.77
CA VAL A 89 6.01 -6.35 -0.16
C VAL A 89 5.86 -5.04 -0.95
N PRO A 90 5.07 -5.01 -2.04
CA PRO A 90 5.11 -3.91 -3.01
C PRO A 90 4.25 -2.71 -2.60
N GLU A 91 4.65 -1.99 -1.54
CA GLU A 91 3.98 -0.75 -1.11
C GLU A 91 4.81 0.49 -1.42
N ASN A 92 4.16 1.56 -1.89
CA ASN A 92 4.83 2.81 -2.22
C ASN A 92 5.39 3.52 -0.98
N GLY A 93 6.44 4.32 -1.16
CA GLY A 93 7.17 4.97 -0.06
C GLY A 93 6.30 5.85 0.84
N LEU A 94 5.39 6.65 0.28
CA LEU A 94 4.53 7.54 1.07
C LEU A 94 3.60 6.75 2.01
N ILE A 95 2.97 5.67 1.52
CA ILE A 95 2.11 4.81 2.35
C ILE A 95 2.93 3.92 3.28
N ALA A 96 4.14 3.50 2.88
CA ALA A 96 5.01 2.69 3.73
C ALA A 96 5.47 3.48 4.97
N ILE A 97 5.87 4.74 4.78
CA ILE A 97 6.24 5.64 5.87
C ILE A 97 4.99 6.11 6.64
N ASN A 98 3.93 6.51 5.93
CA ASN A 98 2.65 7.00 6.47
C ASN A 98 2.81 8.10 7.55
N PRO A 99 3.39 9.27 7.19
CA PRO A 99 3.56 10.36 8.13
C PRO A 99 2.21 10.89 8.62
N PRO A 100 2.11 11.31 9.90
CA PRO A 100 0.84 11.74 10.47
C PRO A 100 0.38 13.05 9.82
N LEU A 101 -0.68 12.98 8.99
CA LEU A 101 -1.26 14.15 8.31
C LEU A 101 -1.83 15.20 9.27
N THR A 102 -2.25 14.76 10.46
CA THR A 102 -2.71 15.63 11.55
C THR A 102 -2.20 15.12 12.89
N ASN A 103 -2.21 15.98 13.91
CA ASN A 103 -1.81 15.57 15.27
C ASN A 103 -2.69 14.46 15.85
N ARG A 104 -3.94 14.31 15.37
CA ARG A 104 -4.85 13.22 15.77
C ARG A 104 -4.45 11.85 15.20
N ARG A 105 -3.40 11.76 14.38
CA ARG A 105 -2.93 10.53 13.71
C ARG A 105 -1.54 10.07 14.16
N ILE A 106 -1.04 10.61 15.27
CA ILE A 106 0.23 10.20 15.88
C ILE A 106 0.06 8.84 16.56
N GLY A 107 1.12 8.02 16.55
CA GLY A 107 1.15 6.72 17.25
C GLY A 107 0.36 5.62 16.52
N ALA A 108 -0.29 4.75 17.29
CA ALA A 108 -0.98 3.55 16.80
C ALA A 108 -2.23 3.82 15.94
N LEU A 109 -2.62 5.10 15.79
CA LEU A 109 -3.79 5.51 15.01
C LEU A 109 -3.54 5.52 13.49
N SER A 110 -2.30 5.24 13.06
CA SER A 110 -1.91 5.07 11.66
C SER A 110 -1.20 3.74 11.46
N THR A 111 -1.65 2.92 10.51
CA THR A 111 -1.01 1.64 10.19
C THR A 111 0.29 1.87 9.43
N ARG A 112 1.41 1.31 9.91
CA ARG A 112 2.76 1.43 9.33
C ARG A 112 3.35 0.06 9.01
N THR A 113 2.53 -0.79 8.39
CA THR A 113 2.79 -2.23 8.29
C THR A 113 3.78 -2.64 7.20
N THR A 114 4.30 -1.66 6.46
CA THR A 114 5.38 -1.83 5.48
C THR A 114 6.50 -0.81 5.70
N HIS A 115 6.51 -0.17 6.87
CA HIS A 115 7.58 0.74 7.29
C HIS A 115 8.91 -0.01 7.37
N PRO A 116 10.05 0.58 6.95
CA PRO A 116 11.34 -0.11 6.93
C PRO A 116 11.71 -0.77 8.26
N HIS A 117 11.52 -0.05 9.38
CA HIS A 117 11.75 -0.61 10.71
C HIS A 117 10.82 -1.77 11.07
N PHE A 118 9.55 -1.73 10.67
CA PHE A 118 8.66 -2.86 10.92
C PHE A 118 9.13 -4.09 10.14
N LEU A 119 9.46 -3.92 8.85
CA LEU A 119 9.95 -5.03 8.02
C LEU A 119 11.31 -5.56 8.50
N SER A 120 12.21 -4.71 9.04
CA SER A 120 13.48 -5.17 9.61
C SER A 120 13.27 -6.01 10.86
N LEU A 121 12.36 -5.61 11.76
CA LEU A 121 12.03 -6.41 12.94
C LEU A 121 11.42 -7.77 12.56
N ILE A 122 10.59 -7.83 11.52
CA ILE A 122 10.10 -9.13 11.02
C ILE A 122 11.25 -9.93 10.41
N GLN A 123 12.17 -9.31 9.67
CA GLN A 123 13.34 -9.99 9.11
C GLN A 123 14.22 -10.59 10.23
N GLU A 124 14.48 -9.84 11.30
CA GLU A 124 15.21 -10.32 12.48
C GLU A 124 14.53 -11.55 13.10
N ILE A 125 13.20 -11.54 13.20
CA ILE A 125 12.45 -12.71 13.68
C ILE A 125 12.65 -13.90 12.74
N LEU A 126 12.49 -13.71 11.43
CA LEU A 126 12.66 -14.79 10.44
C LEU A 126 14.07 -15.39 10.47
N ASP A 127 15.10 -14.55 10.59
CA ASP A 127 16.48 -15.00 10.67
C ASP A 127 16.76 -15.73 12.00
N ALA A 128 16.24 -15.23 13.12
CA ALA A 128 16.40 -15.85 14.43
C ALA A 128 15.73 -17.25 14.51
N VAL A 129 14.60 -17.45 13.83
CA VAL A 129 13.94 -18.77 13.76
C VAL A 129 14.47 -19.65 12.62
N GLY A 130 15.42 -19.16 11.82
CA GLY A 130 16.02 -19.93 10.72
C GLY A 130 15.13 -20.09 9.48
N ILE A 131 14.12 -19.24 9.28
CA ILE A 131 13.31 -19.27 8.05
C ILE A 131 14.11 -18.63 6.90
N PRO A 132 14.35 -19.35 5.79
CA PRO A 132 15.16 -18.86 4.68
C PRO A 132 14.36 -17.91 3.77
N ALA A 133 14.00 -16.74 4.29
CA ALA A 133 13.29 -15.69 3.56
C ALA A 133 13.96 -14.32 3.69
N GLN A 134 13.99 -13.55 2.59
CA GLN A 134 14.44 -12.16 2.58
C GLN A 134 13.26 -11.24 2.26
N ILE A 135 12.92 -10.31 3.15
CA ILE A 135 11.87 -9.34 2.93
C ILE A 135 12.41 -8.17 2.12
N GLU A 136 11.68 -7.79 1.06
CA GLU A 136 12.03 -6.66 0.22
C GLU A 136 10.78 -5.84 -0.14
N ASN A 137 10.84 -4.52 0.06
CA ASN A 137 9.87 -3.60 -0.54
C ASN A 137 10.53 -2.85 -1.71
N PRO A 138 10.31 -3.29 -2.96
CA PRO A 138 10.98 -2.71 -4.13
C PRO A 138 10.49 -1.29 -4.46
N PHE A 139 9.41 -0.83 -3.84
CA PHE A 139 8.81 0.49 -4.09
C PHE A 139 8.91 1.42 -2.88
N SER A 140 9.75 1.08 -1.90
CA SER A 140 9.94 1.87 -0.68
C SER A 140 10.42 3.31 -0.96
N GLN A 141 11.09 3.55 -2.09
CA GLN A 141 11.62 4.87 -2.51
C GLN A 141 10.87 5.45 -3.72
N THR A 142 9.77 4.81 -4.14
CA THR A 142 8.98 5.16 -5.32
C THR A 142 7.61 5.69 -4.92
N THR A 143 7.14 6.76 -5.54
CA THR A 143 5.76 7.24 -5.36
C THR A 143 4.77 6.32 -6.07
N LYS A 144 3.48 6.46 -5.76
CA LYS A 144 2.46 5.68 -6.46
C LYS A 144 2.33 6.10 -7.92
N GLY A 145 2.51 7.38 -8.26
CA GLY A 145 2.54 7.85 -9.65
C GLY A 145 3.74 7.29 -10.42
N GLU A 146 4.93 7.31 -9.82
CA GLU A 146 6.14 6.71 -10.39
C GLU A 146 5.99 5.20 -10.59
N MET A 147 5.35 4.48 -9.66
CA MET A 147 5.04 3.05 -9.85
C MET A 147 4.21 2.78 -11.12
N ILE A 148 3.29 3.68 -11.45
CA ILE A 148 2.50 3.57 -12.69
C ILE A 148 3.40 3.86 -13.89
N ALA A 149 4.11 4.99 -13.87
CA ALA A 149 4.96 5.43 -14.98
C ALA A 149 6.12 4.46 -15.29
N GLN A 150 6.69 3.83 -14.27
CA GLN A 150 7.87 2.94 -14.37
C GLN A 150 7.50 1.46 -14.47
N CYS A 151 6.21 1.10 -14.52
CA CYS A 151 5.81 -0.28 -14.70
C CYS A 151 6.31 -0.80 -16.07
N LEU A 152 6.97 -1.97 -16.07
CA LEU A 152 7.54 -2.55 -17.29
C LEU A 152 6.46 -3.06 -18.25
N ASP A 153 5.30 -3.47 -17.72
CA ASP A 153 4.14 -3.93 -18.50
C ASP A 153 3.01 -2.89 -18.44
N GLN A 154 3.17 -1.82 -19.21
CA GLN A 154 2.22 -0.70 -19.28
C GLN A 154 0.86 -1.15 -19.83
N GLN A 155 0.86 -2.04 -20.83
CA GLN A 155 -0.37 -2.52 -21.46
C GLN A 155 -1.24 -3.27 -20.46
N ARG A 156 -0.66 -4.23 -19.71
CA ARG A 156 -1.41 -4.98 -18.70
C ARG A 156 -1.80 -4.11 -17.52
N LEU A 157 -0.94 -3.17 -17.11
CA LEU A 157 -1.29 -2.22 -16.05
C LEU A 157 -2.53 -1.40 -16.43
N ARG A 158 -2.63 -0.88 -17.65
CA ARG A 158 -3.82 -0.13 -18.14
C ARG A 158 -5.11 -0.94 -18.07
N LEU A 159 -5.05 -2.26 -18.22
CA LEU A 159 -6.23 -3.14 -18.19
C LEU A 159 -6.76 -3.44 -16.78
N ILE A 160 -5.92 -3.25 -15.76
CA ILE A 160 -6.23 -3.66 -14.38
C ILE A 160 -6.20 -2.51 -13.38
N ALA A 161 -5.47 -1.42 -13.67
CA ALA A 161 -5.18 -0.38 -12.70
C ALA A 161 -6.46 0.16 -12.08
N ASP A 162 -7.45 0.53 -12.89
CA ASP A 162 -8.76 1.06 -12.51
C ASP A 162 -9.66 0.07 -11.73
N ARG A 163 -9.35 -1.24 -11.80
CA ARG A 163 -10.06 -2.34 -11.14
C ARG A 163 -9.46 -2.77 -9.81
N THR A 164 -8.24 -2.33 -9.50
CA THR A 164 -7.60 -2.58 -8.20
C THR A 164 -8.28 -1.78 -7.07
N VAL A 165 -8.10 -2.26 -5.84
CA VAL A 165 -8.67 -1.64 -4.64
C VAL A 165 -7.58 -1.00 -3.80
N SER A 166 -7.73 0.28 -3.50
CA SER A 166 -6.90 1.05 -2.55
C SER A 166 -7.69 1.51 -1.33
N CYS A 167 -9.02 1.57 -1.41
CA CYS A 167 -9.89 2.18 -0.40
C CYS A 167 -9.80 1.50 0.98
N GLY A 168 -9.42 2.26 2.02
CA GLY A 168 -9.42 1.77 3.41
C GLY A 168 -10.80 1.46 3.99
N LYS A 169 -11.88 1.90 3.32
CA LYS A 169 -13.28 1.66 3.71
C LYS A 169 -13.96 0.55 2.88
N TRP A 170 -13.19 -0.14 2.03
CA TRP A 170 -13.69 -1.15 1.09
C TRP A 170 -14.52 -2.26 1.75
N LYS A 171 -14.02 -2.85 2.85
CA LYS A 171 -14.70 -3.96 3.55
C LYS A 171 -16.15 -3.63 3.90
N ARG A 172 -16.43 -2.37 4.29
CA ARG A 172 -17.77 -1.92 4.72
C ARG A 172 -18.71 -1.68 3.54
N HIS A 173 -18.23 -1.08 2.45
CA HIS A 173 -19.10 -0.59 1.38
C HIS A 173 -19.01 -1.35 0.04
N GLY A 174 -17.92 -2.09 -0.22
CA GLY A 174 -17.72 -2.77 -1.50
C GLY A 174 -17.46 -1.84 -2.68
N ILE A 175 -17.23 -0.55 -2.42
CA ILE A 175 -16.93 0.49 -3.41
C ILE A 175 -15.81 1.40 -2.89
N GLN A 176 -15.02 1.97 -3.82
CA GLN A 176 -13.99 2.94 -3.45
C GLN A 176 -14.63 4.26 -3.04
N CYS A 177 -14.34 4.77 -1.85
CA CYS A 177 -15.03 5.97 -1.35
C CYS A 177 -14.55 7.31 -1.95
N GLY A 178 -13.54 7.32 -2.83
CA GLY A 178 -13.04 8.53 -3.50
C GLY A 178 -12.29 9.57 -2.66
N ARG A 179 -12.48 9.56 -1.33
CA ARG A 179 -12.03 10.65 -0.43
C ARG A 179 -11.07 10.26 0.70
N CYS A 180 -10.95 8.97 1.03
CA CYS A 180 -10.01 8.55 2.07
C CYS A 180 -8.55 8.70 1.60
N VAL A 181 -7.58 8.76 2.52
CA VAL A 181 -6.16 8.96 2.21
C VAL A 181 -5.64 8.04 1.08
N PRO A 182 -5.84 6.71 1.12
CA PRO A 182 -5.45 5.84 -0.01
C PRO A 182 -6.17 6.13 -1.34
N CYS A 183 -7.44 6.56 -1.31
CA CYS A 183 -8.15 6.95 -2.53
C CYS A 183 -7.59 8.24 -3.12
N LEU A 184 -7.24 9.23 -2.28
CA LEU A 184 -6.65 10.49 -2.74
C LEU A 184 -5.26 10.26 -3.35
N ILE A 185 -4.42 9.44 -2.71
CA ILE A 185 -3.11 9.06 -3.25
C ILE A 185 -3.26 8.29 -4.57
N ARG A 186 -4.27 7.42 -4.69
CA ARG A 186 -4.59 6.76 -5.95
C ARG A 186 -4.98 7.75 -7.05
N ARG A 187 -5.90 8.68 -6.79
CA ARG A 187 -6.31 9.69 -7.78
C ARG A 187 -5.12 10.55 -8.21
N ALA A 188 -4.31 10.96 -7.24
CA ALA A 188 -3.06 11.67 -7.48
C ALA A 188 -2.07 10.88 -8.34
N SER A 189 -1.97 9.56 -8.13
CA SER A 189 -1.08 8.71 -8.92
C SER A 189 -1.50 8.59 -10.39
N PHE A 190 -2.80 8.49 -10.67
CA PHE A 190 -3.28 8.52 -12.07
C PHE A 190 -3.01 9.87 -12.71
N HIS A 191 -3.26 10.97 -11.98
CA HIS A 191 -2.96 12.32 -12.45
C HIS A 191 -1.47 12.51 -12.74
N ALA A 192 -0.58 12.13 -11.82
CA ALA A 192 0.86 12.22 -11.99
C ALA A 192 1.38 11.39 -13.17
N ALA A 193 0.78 10.22 -13.40
CA ALA A 193 1.09 9.37 -14.56
C ALA A 193 0.42 9.84 -15.87
N GLN A 194 -0.33 10.96 -15.85
CA GLN A 194 -1.11 11.47 -16.99
C GLN A 194 -2.10 10.44 -17.55
N TRP A 195 -2.68 9.62 -16.66
CA TRP A 195 -3.67 8.61 -17.00
C TRP A 195 -5.06 9.04 -16.56
N ALA A 196 -6.06 8.77 -17.40
CA ALA A 196 -7.45 8.93 -17.00
C ALA A 196 -7.81 7.93 -15.90
N ASP A 197 -8.22 8.44 -14.74
CA ASP A 197 -8.74 7.60 -13.66
C ASP A 197 -10.17 7.16 -14.00
N ARG A 198 -10.32 5.89 -14.39
CA ARG A 198 -11.61 5.27 -14.73
C ARG A 198 -12.25 4.53 -13.55
N THR A 199 -11.71 4.69 -12.35
CA THR A 199 -12.25 3.98 -11.20
C THR A 199 -13.64 4.50 -10.81
N GLN A 200 -14.56 3.56 -10.59
CA GLN A 200 -15.87 3.86 -10.04
C GLN A 200 -15.75 4.17 -8.54
N TYR A 201 -15.96 5.44 -8.21
CA TYR A 201 -16.02 5.93 -6.85
C TYR A 201 -17.47 6.03 -6.37
N ASP A 202 -17.68 5.90 -5.06
CA ASP A 202 -18.95 6.24 -4.41
C ASP A 202 -19.37 7.66 -4.82
N ASN A 203 -20.64 7.86 -5.19
CA ASN A 203 -21.12 9.14 -5.71
C ASN A 203 -20.78 10.32 -4.77
N ARG A 204 -20.83 10.10 -3.45
CA ARG A 204 -20.51 11.15 -2.46
C ARG A 204 -19.02 11.44 -2.31
N GLY A 205 -18.16 10.68 -2.98
CA GLY A 205 -16.70 10.86 -2.98
C GLY A 205 -16.09 11.08 -4.35
N ALA A 206 -16.90 11.04 -5.41
CA ALA A 206 -16.47 11.34 -6.77
C ALA A 206 -16.08 12.82 -6.90
N ASP A 207 -16.95 13.71 -6.41
CA ASP A 207 -16.73 15.15 -6.36
C ASP A 207 -16.14 15.57 -5.01
N LEU A 208 -14.88 16.04 -5.03
CA LEU A 208 -14.20 16.46 -3.81
C LEU A 208 -14.67 17.82 -3.28
N GLN A 209 -15.29 18.67 -4.11
CA GLN A 209 -15.86 19.94 -3.64
C GLN A 209 -17.09 19.67 -2.78
N GLN A 210 -17.91 18.71 -3.18
CA GLN A 210 -19.04 18.23 -2.35
C GLN A 210 -18.54 17.56 -1.05
N VAL A 211 -17.48 16.77 -1.13
CA VAL A 211 -16.87 16.17 0.08
C VAL A 211 -16.39 17.25 1.05
N LEU A 212 -15.84 18.36 0.55
CA LEU A 212 -15.26 19.42 1.37
C LEU A 212 -16.32 20.12 2.25
N VAL A 213 -17.54 20.28 1.74
CA VAL A 213 -18.66 20.91 2.46
C VAL A 213 -19.41 19.95 3.38
N ASP A 214 -19.30 18.63 3.17
CA ASP A 214 -19.90 17.62 4.04
C ASP A 214 -19.04 17.38 5.30
N GLU A 215 -19.48 17.94 6.42
CA GLU A 215 -18.77 17.88 7.71
C GLU A 215 -18.53 16.44 8.22
N THR A 216 -19.39 15.49 7.84
CA THR A 216 -19.27 14.09 8.28
C THR A 216 -18.28 13.28 7.42
N LYS A 217 -17.82 13.86 6.30
CA LYS A 217 -17.02 13.16 5.30
C LYS A 217 -15.69 13.85 4.98
N ARG A 218 -15.53 15.14 5.29
CA ARG A 218 -14.36 15.92 4.89
C ARG A 218 -13.05 15.60 5.60
N ASP A 219 -13.05 14.91 6.74
CA ASP A 219 -11.86 14.73 7.60
C ASP A 219 -10.59 14.27 6.87
N ASP A 220 -10.68 13.19 6.07
CA ASP A 220 -9.54 12.65 5.32
C ASP A 220 -9.04 13.65 4.25
N LEU A 221 -9.97 14.33 3.58
CA LEU A 221 -9.66 15.32 2.54
C LEU A 221 -9.03 16.57 3.15
N MET A 222 -9.61 17.09 4.24
CA MET A 222 -9.09 18.25 4.97
C MET A 222 -7.72 17.98 5.57
N ALA A 223 -7.49 16.80 6.14
CA ALA A 223 -6.17 16.38 6.60
C ALA A 223 -5.14 16.44 5.47
N MET A 224 -5.52 15.99 4.27
CA MET A 224 -4.64 16.02 3.11
C MET A 224 -4.39 17.44 2.59
N ILE A 225 -5.43 18.27 2.47
CA ILE A 225 -5.33 19.68 2.07
C ILE A 225 -4.39 20.45 3.02
N LEU A 226 -4.56 20.27 4.34
CA LEU A 226 -3.71 20.90 5.35
C LEU A 226 -2.26 20.43 5.25
N ALA A 227 -2.03 19.13 5.04
CA ALA A 227 -0.70 18.56 4.88
C ALA A 227 0.01 19.15 3.64
N VAL A 228 -0.65 19.18 2.48
CA VAL A 228 -0.03 19.71 1.24
C VAL A 228 0.17 21.22 1.28
N ARG A 229 -0.74 21.98 1.90
CA ARG A 229 -0.59 23.44 2.06
C ARG A 229 0.57 23.82 2.97
N ARG A 230 0.86 23.03 3.99
CA ARG A 230 1.97 23.26 4.92
C ARG A 230 3.32 22.76 4.39
N LEU A 231 3.30 21.91 3.35
CA LEU A 231 4.48 21.24 2.82
C LEU A 231 5.67 22.19 2.56
N PRO A 232 5.51 23.40 1.97
CA PRO A 232 6.64 24.30 1.70
C PRO A 232 7.39 24.77 2.96
N ALA A 233 6.71 24.86 4.09
CA ALA A 233 7.28 25.28 5.38
C ALA A 233 7.59 24.10 6.31
N THR A 234 7.34 22.86 5.87
CA THR A 234 7.49 21.67 6.72
C THR A 234 8.92 21.14 6.65
N ASN A 235 9.54 20.92 7.81
CA ASN A 235 10.73 20.08 7.88
C ASN A 235 10.32 18.60 7.68
N ILE A 236 10.45 18.12 6.46
CA ILE A 236 9.97 16.79 6.04
C ILE A 236 10.77 15.69 6.74
N ALA A 237 12.08 15.84 6.90
CA ALA A 237 12.93 14.87 7.60
C ALA A 237 12.47 14.68 9.05
N ALA A 238 12.22 15.78 9.77
CA ALA A 238 11.69 15.73 11.13
C ALA A 238 10.28 15.13 11.18
N TRP A 239 9.43 15.41 10.18
CA TRP A 239 8.09 14.86 10.11
C TRP A 239 8.06 13.35 9.85
N VAL A 240 8.91 12.87 8.95
CA VAL A 240 9.11 11.44 8.65
C VAL A 240 9.69 10.73 9.88
N ALA A 241 10.64 11.31 10.61
CA ALA A 241 11.18 10.70 11.83
C ALA A 241 10.13 10.42 12.92
N ARG A 242 8.97 11.10 12.90
CA ARG A 242 7.84 10.83 13.81
C ARG A 242 7.12 9.51 13.52
N THR A 243 7.46 8.81 12.43
CA THR A 243 6.86 7.52 12.07
C THR A 243 7.57 6.32 12.69
N GLY A 244 8.78 6.51 13.19
CA GLY A 244 9.59 5.48 13.84
C GLY A 244 11.05 5.54 13.38
N PRO A 245 11.89 4.62 13.86
CA PRO A 245 13.29 4.54 13.46
C PRO A 245 13.44 4.39 11.95
N LEU A 246 14.34 5.15 11.34
CA LEU A 246 14.71 5.03 9.93
C LEU A 246 16.01 4.22 9.78
N PRO A 247 16.30 3.67 8.58
CA PRO A 247 17.56 2.98 8.32
C PRO A 247 18.81 3.81 8.68
N GLN A 248 19.91 3.17 9.06
CA GLN A 248 21.16 3.85 9.41
C GLN A 248 21.94 4.36 8.19
N ASP A 249 21.69 3.80 7.01
CA ASP A 249 22.24 4.30 5.76
C ASP A 249 21.65 5.68 5.41
N ALA A 250 22.52 6.68 5.23
CA ALA A 250 22.11 8.05 4.95
C ALA A 250 21.39 8.20 3.61
N ASN A 251 21.88 7.55 2.55
CA ASN A 251 21.28 7.62 1.22
C ASN A 251 19.87 7.02 1.24
N VAL A 252 19.69 5.90 1.95
CA VAL A 252 18.38 5.27 2.11
C VAL A 252 17.43 6.19 2.88
N ARG A 253 17.87 6.82 3.97
CA ARG A 253 17.03 7.79 4.70
C ARG A 253 16.62 8.96 3.83
N ASP A 254 17.56 9.55 3.11
CA ASP A 254 17.30 10.72 2.28
C ASP A 254 16.30 10.37 1.16
N ALA A 255 16.43 9.19 0.55
CA ALA A 255 15.46 8.69 -0.42
C ALA A 255 14.05 8.47 0.19
N LEU A 256 13.95 8.02 1.44
CA LEU A 256 12.67 7.87 2.15
C LEU A 256 12.03 9.22 2.50
N VAL A 257 12.84 10.23 2.84
CA VAL A 257 12.36 11.60 3.05
C VAL A 257 11.88 12.21 1.74
N ASP A 258 12.67 12.03 0.68
CA ASP A 258 12.39 12.55 -0.67
C ASP A 258 11.13 11.92 -1.29
N VAL A 259 10.93 10.60 -1.18
CA VAL A 259 9.70 9.96 -1.71
C VAL A 259 8.44 10.44 -1.00
N VAL A 260 8.51 10.76 0.30
CA VAL A 260 7.38 11.36 1.03
C VAL A 260 7.09 12.76 0.49
N HIS A 261 8.13 13.56 0.26
CA HIS A 261 7.99 14.88 -0.33
C HIS A 261 7.37 14.82 -1.74
N ARG A 262 7.93 14.00 -2.64
CA ARG A 262 7.42 13.80 -4.00
C ARG A 262 6.00 13.26 -4.00
N GLY A 263 5.69 12.27 -3.17
CA GLY A 263 4.34 11.70 -3.07
C GLY A 263 3.30 12.73 -2.61
N LEU A 264 3.64 13.62 -1.67
CA LEU A 264 2.75 14.71 -1.27
C LEU A 264 2.61 15.79 -2.34
N ARG A 265 3.65 16.02 -3.15
CA ARG A 265 3.56 16.90 -4.32
C ARG A 265 2.60 16.34 -5.37
N GLU A 266 2.62 15.03 -5.66
CA GLU A 266 1.63 14.41 -6.55
C GLU A 266 0.19 14.70 -6.08
N VAL A 267 -0.03 14.56 -4.77
CA VAL A 267 -1.33 14.85 -4.17
C VAL A 267 -1.69 16.33 -4.25
N ARG A 268 -0.75 17.23 -3.96
CA ARG A 268 -0.95 18.68 -4.09
C ARG A 268 -1.37 19.03 -5.51
N ASP A 269 -0.60 18.58 -6.50
CA ASP A 269 -0.81 18.92 -7.90
C ASP A 269 -2.17 18.40 -8.38
N PHE A 270 -2.55 17.19 -7.98
CA PHE A 270 -3.90 16.68 -8.23
C PHE A 270 -5.00 17.53 -7.57
N LEU A 271 -4.88 17.86 -6.28
CA LEU A 271 -5.91 18.64 -5.57
C LEU A 271 -6.07 20.07 -6.12
N SER A 272 -4.99 20.68 -6.64
CA SER A 272 -5.06 21.96 -7.33
C SER A 272 -5.93 21.89 -8.59
N THR A 273 -5.89 20.79 -9.35
CA THR A 273 -6.80 20.62 -10.52
C THR A 273 -8.28 20.50 -10.12
N GLN A 274 -8.55 20.15 -8.86
CA GLN A 274 -9.91 20.04 -8.32
C GLN A 274 -10.43 21.37 -7.76
N ARG A 275 -9.64 22.46 -7.85
CA ARG A 275 -9.96 23.81 -7.33
C ARG A 275 -10.30 23.82 -5.83
N LEU A 276 -9.59 22.99 -5.06
CA LEU A 276 -9.80 22.89 -3.61
C LEU A 276 -9.00 23.92 -2.81
N PHE A 277 -8.05 24.60 -3.46
CA PHE A 277 -7.27 25.71 -2.94
C PHE A 277 -6.51 26.44 -4.03
#